data_AF-A0A9D6L7Z1-F1
#
_entry.id   AF-A0A9D6L7Z1-F1
#
_cell.length_a   1.000
_cell.length_b   1.000
_cell.length_c   1.000
_cell.angle_alpha   90.00
_cell.angle_beta   90.00
_cell.angle_gamma   90.00
#
_symmetry.space_group_name_H-M   'P 1'
#
loop_
_entity.id
_entity.type
_entity.pdbx_description
1 polymer ?
#
loop_
_entity_poly.entity_id
_entity_poly.type
_entity_poly.pdbx_seq_one_letter_code
_entity_poly.pdbx_strand_id
1 'polypeptide(L)'
;MKPGIKLEGKRVLVVGLARTGVASALFCAARGAHVTATDEKPEAELPTAVDDLRAAGVALELGGHRAETFLAQDLIIQSPGVPAEMECFVAARNAGVAVWSEVELAWRFLRGRLIAVTGSNGKTTTTALVGHILSSAGLPTLVGGNIGTPLISLVDLSSNATLAVAEMSSFQLETIVALRPDIAVWLNLTPDHLDRHASFQLYGQAKARIFENQTENDAAILNADDAETPRYAPSGPRVHWFSRTRRVMSGAFVRENEIVFRQDGEETVLLRRSDIGLRGEHNVENVLAAAAAAFLGGASPAAI
;
A
#
# COMPACT_ATOMS: atom_id res chain seq x y z
N MET A 1 -1.40 -13.30 13.90
CA MET A 1 -1.96 -12.12 14.62
C MET A 1 -1.06 -10.93 14.32
N LYS A 2 -1.60 -9.73 14.06
CA LYS A 2 -0.76 -8.55 13.74
C LYS A 2 0.10 -8.17 14.96
N PRO A 3 1.40 -7.86 14.80
CA PRO A 3 2.22 -7.44 15.93
C PRO A 3 1.72 -6.08 16.45
N GLY A 4 1.21 -6.06 17.68
CA GLY A 4 0.68 -4.84 18.30
C GLY A 4 1.77 -3.82 18.63
N ILE A 5 1.40 -2.54 18.63
CA ILE A 5 2.19 -1.44 19.18
C ILE A 5 1.28 -0.55 20.04
N LYS A 6 1.78 -0.14 21.22
CA LYS A 6 1.13 0.86 22.05
C LYS A 6 1.83 2.21 21.83
N LEU A 7 1.08 3.21 21.34
CA LEU A 7 1.60 4.56 21.05
C LEU A 7 1.57 5.49 22.27
N GLU A 8 0.69 5.22 23.24
CA GLU A 8 0.57 6.05 24.45
C GLU A 8 1.93 6.15 25.18
N GLY A 9 2.37 7.38 25.41
CA GLY A 9 3.65 7.72 26.05
C GLY A 9 4.88 7.54 25.16
N LYS A 10 4.76 7.07 23.92
CA LYS A 10 5.88 6.95 22.99
C LYS A 10 6.25 8.29 22.40
N ARG A 11 7.55 8.54 22.23
CA ARG A 11 8.09 9.66 21.44
C ARG A 11 8.06 9.27 19.97
N VAL A 12 7.22 9.95 19.20
CA VAL A 12 7.03 9.68 17.78
C VAL A 12 7.45 10.90 16.97
N LEU A 13 8.38 10.71 16.04
CA LEU A 13 8.73 11.71 15.06
C LEU A 13 8.02 11.43 13.74
N VAL A 14 7.37 12.42 13.16
CA VAL A 14 6.82 12.35 11.81
C VAL A 14 7.64 13.26 10.90
N VAL A 15 8.18 12.69 9.82
CA VAL A 15 9.08 13.40 8.89
C VAL A 15 8.35 13.62 7.56
N GLY A 16 8.25 14.89 7.17
CA GLY A 16 7.49 15.38 6.02
C GLY A 16 6.01 15.61 6.37
N LEU A 17 5.49 16.80 6.09
CA LEU A 17 4.17 17.31 6.49
C LEU A 17 3.28 17.65 5.30
N ALA A 18 3.41 16.87 4.22
CA ALA A 18 2.35 16.73 3.23
C ALA A 18 1.13 16.01 3.85
N ARG A 19 0.14 15.66 3.02
CA ARG A 19 -1.13 15.03 3.45
C ARG A 19 -0.94 13.81 4.36
N THR A 20 -0.05 12.88 4.01
CA THR A 20 0.19 11.63 4.76
C THR A 20 0.87 11.88 6.11
N GLY A 21 1.80 12.84 6.16
CA GLY A 21 2.50 13.21 7.39
C GLY A 21 1.57 13.85 8.41
N VAL A 22 0.78 14.83 7.99
CA VAL A 22 -0.23 15.47 8.84
C VAL A 22 -1.18 14.43 9.43
N ALA A 23 -1.73 13.54 8.59
CA ALA A 23 -2.62 12.48 9.04
C ALA A 23 -1.95 11.53 10.06
N SER A 24 -0.69 11.16 9.84
CA SER A 24 0.07 10.28 10.74
C SER A 24 0.36 10.95 12.09
N ALA A 25 0.72 12.23 12.08
CA ALA A 25 1.00 12.99 13.30
C ALA A 25 -0.25 13.14 14.17
N LEU A 26 -1.38 13.53 13.57
CA LEU A 26 -2.68 13.61 14.25
C LEU A 26 -3.11 12.25 14.81
N PHE A 27 -2.96 11.18 14.03
CA PHE A 27 -3.29 9.82 14.46
C PHE A 27 -2.51 9.39 15.70
N CYS A 28 -1.19 9.65 15.72
CA CYS A 28 -0.32 9.32 16.84
C CYS A 28 -0.66 10.16 18.08
N ALA A 29 -0.87 11.47 17.91
CA ALA A 29 -1.22 12.38 19.00
C ALA A 29 -2.56 11.98 19.64
N ALA A 30 -3.57 11.66 18.83
CA ALA A 30 -4.88 11.16 19.31
C ALA A 30 -4.79 9.84 20.10
N ARG A 31 -3.67 9.12 20.00
CA ARG A 31 -3.39 7.86 20.73
C ARG A 31 -2.41 8.06 21.89
N GLY A 32 -2.19 9.31 22.30
CA GLY A 32 -1.39 9.66 23.47
C GLY A 32 0.12 9.60 23.25
N ALA A 33 0.60 9.60 22.00
CA ALA A 33 2.03 9.75 21.73
C ALA A 33 2.50 11.19 21.96
N HIS A 34 3.76 11.34 22.36
CA HIS A 34 4.46 12.63 22.33
C HIS A 34 5.00 12.84 20.92
N VAL A 35 4.28 13.61 20.10
CA VAL A 35 4.59 13.76 18.68
C VAL A 35 5.42 15.00 18.41
N THR A 36 6.51 14.81 17.69
CA THR A 36 7.23 15.88 16.99
C THR A 36 7.03 15.70 15.48
N ALA A 37 6.72 16.75 14.76
CA ALA A 37 6.55 16.78 13.32
C ALA A 37 7.63 17.69 12.71
N THR A 38 8.36 17.19 11.73
CA THR A 38 9.46 17.92 11.09
C THR A 38 9.33 17.94 9.57
N ASP A 39 9.70 19.08 8.96
CA ASP A 39 9.76 19.24 7.51
C ASP A 39 10.96 20.12 7.13
N GLU A 40 11.58 19.81 6.00
CA GLU A 40 12.65 20.62 5.41
C GLU A 40 12.13 22.02 5.03
N LYS A 41 10.85 22.10 4.64
CA LYS A 41 10.23 23.35 4.24
C LYS A 41 9.96 24.26 5.44
N PRO A 42 10.13 25.58 5.26
CA PRO A 42 9.64 26.55 6.24
C PRO A 42 8.11 26.53 6.26
N GLU A 43 7.54 27.03 7.36
CA GLU A 43 6.09 27.04 7.60
C GLU A 43 5.28 27.67 6.46
N ALA A 44 5.79 28.75 5.85
CA ALA A 44 5.10 29.47 4.78
C ALA A 44 4.83 28.63 3.52
N GLU A 45 5.53 27.51 3.36
CA GLU A 45 5.39 26.59 2.22
C GLU A 45 4.59 25.33 2.56
N LEU A 46 4.12 25.19 3.80
CA LEU A 46 3.37 24.04 4.26
C LEU A 46 1.86 24.25 4.14
N PRO A 47 1.06 23.16 4.11
CA PRO A 47 -0.38 23.27 4.09
C PRO A 47 -0.90 23.90 5.38
N THR A 48 -2.04 24.60 5.30
CA THR A 48 -2.73 25.16 6.49
C THR A 48 -3.11 24.10 7.53
N ALA A 49 -3.20 22.83 7.13
CA ALA A 49 -3.42 21.70 8.03
C ALA A 49 -2.32 21.50 9.09
N VAL A 50 -1.19 22.22 9.00
CA VAL A 50 -0.19 22.27 10.08
C VAL A 50 -0.74 22.96 11.34
N ASP A 51 -1.73 23.84 11.22
CA ASP A 51 -2.37 24.46 12.39
C ASP A 51 -3.14 23.44 13.24
N ASP A 52 -3.73 22.42 12.61
CA ASP A 52 -4.37 21.31 13.30
C ASP A 52 -3.37 20.51 14.16
N LEU A 53 -2.11 20.43 13.73
CA LEU A 53 -1.04 19.78 14.49
C LEU A 53 -0.78 20.52 15.80
N ARG A 54 -0.71 21.85 15.77
CA ARG A 54 -0.53 22.68 16.98
C ARG A 54 -1.71 22.52 17.92
N ALA A 55 -2.92 22.56 17.40
CA ALA A 55 -4.14 22.36 18.18
C ALA A 55 -4.16 20.98 18.86
N ALA A 56 -3.57 19.96 18.22
CA ALA A 56 -3.40 18.62 18.77
C ALA A 56 -2.18 18.47 19.71
N GLY A 57 -1.44 19.55 20.01
CA GLY A 57 -0.28 19.51 20.90
C GLY A 57 0.99 18.91 20.29
N VAL A 58 1.06 18.82 18.95
CA VAL A 58 2.23 18.31 18.23
C VAL A 58 3.33 19.39 18.21
N ALA A 59 4.55 19.03 18.59
CA ALA A 59 5.71 19.91 18.47
C ALA A 59 6.16 20.02 17.00
N LEU A 60 6.50 21.21 16.53
CA LEU A 60 6.91 21.45 15.14
C LEU A 60 8.39 21.84 15.04
N GLU A 61 9.07 21.25 14.05
CA GLU A 61 10.46 21.54 13.69
C GLU A 61 10.54 21.76 12.17
N LEU A 62 10.45 23.02 11.73
CA LEU A 62 10.26 23.40 10.33
C LEU A 62 11.49 24.15 9.80
N GLY A 63 11.71 24.10 8.48
CA GLY A 63 12.85 24.74 7.82
C GLY A 63 14.14 23.92 7.94
N GLY A 64 14.04 22.63 8.23
CA GLY A 64 15.18 21.74 8.37
C GLY A 64 14.96 20.61 9.39
N HIS A 65 15.94 19.71 9.46
CA HIS A 65 15.93 18.55 10.35
C HIS A 65 17.10 18.61 11.34
N ARG A 66 16.84 18.27 12.60
CA ARG A 66 17.85 18.14 13.65
C ARG A 66 18.13 16.67 13.92
N ALA A 67 19.38 16.26 13.74
CA ALA A 67 19.81 14.88 13.98
C ALA A 67 19.51 14.40 15.41
N GLU A 68 19.66 15.30 16.40
CA GLU A 68 19.33 15.03 17.81
C GLU A 68 17.87 14.62 17.99
N THR A 69 16.95 15.25 17.26
CA THR A 69 15.53 14.92 17.30
C THR A 69 15.31 13.49 16.82
N PHE A 70 15.95 13.05 15.74
CA PHE A 70 15.79 11.68 15.20
C PHE A 70 16.29 10.60 16.18
N LEU A 71 17.41 10.84 16.86
CA LEU A 71 18.02 9.89 17.80
C LEU A 71 17.26 9.77 19.12
N ALA A 72 16.44 10.75 19.46
CA ALA A 72 15.68 10.81 20.71
C ALA A 72 14.27 10.21 20.61
N GLN A 73 13.96 9.42 19.59
CA GLN A 73 12.60 8.90 19.35
C GLN A 73 12.51 7.41 19.65
N ASP A 74 11.29 6.96 19.94
CA ASP A 74 10.99 5.53 20.04
C ASP A 74 10.51 4.98 18.69
N LEU A 75 9.94 5.85 17.85
CA LEU A 75 9.42 5.52 16.52
C LEU A 75 9.50 6.75 15.60
N ILE A 76 9.88 6.54 14.35
CA ILE A 76 9.87 7.56 13.30
C ILE A 76 8.91 7.09 12.19
N ILE A 77 8.01 7.96 11.78
CA ILE A 77 7.12 7.77 10.63
C ILE A 77 7.62 8.62 9.48
N GLN A 78 8.07 7.95 8.42
CA GLN A 78 8.58 8.58 7.22
C GLN A 78 7.45 8.76 6.19
N SER A 79 7.25 9.99 5.74
CA SER A 79 6.38 10.26 4.59
C SER A 79 7.02 9.76 3.28
N PRO A 80 6.23 9.28 2.29
CA PRO A 80 6.76 8.69 1.06
C PRO A 80 7.64 9.65 0.24
N GLY A 81 7.31 10.95 0.28
CA GLY A 81 8.07 11.98 -0.42
C GLY A 81 9.46 12.27 0.18
N VAL A 82 9.75 11.77 1.38
CA VAL A 82 11.04 12.02 2.05
C VAL A 82 12.02 10.89 1.71
N PRO A 83 13.27 11.18 1.27
CA PRO A 83 14.26 10.15 0.94
C PRO A 83 14.64 9.27 2.15
N ALA A 84 14.68 7.95 1.97
CA ALA A 84 14.97 6.99 3.04
C ALA A 84 16.46 6.95 3.44
N GLU A 85 17.31 7.50 2.58
CA GLU A 85 18.78 7.49 2.64
C GLU A 85 19.35 8.68 3.40
N MET A 86 18.52 9.64 3.84
CA MET A 86 18.99 10.78 4.61
C MET A 86 19.80 10.32 5.83
N GLU A 87 20.92 11.01 6.10
CA GLU A 87 21.82 10.66 7.20
C GLU A 87 21.10 10.52 8.55
N CYS A 88 20.08 11.36 8.78
CA CYS A 88 19.27 11.31 9.99
C CYS A 88 18.51 9.98 10.16
N PHE A 89 17.95 9.40 9.08
CA PHE A 89 17.31 8.08 9.14
C PHE A 89 18.33 6.96 9.31
N VAL A 90 19.48 7.05 8.62
CA VAL A 90 20.56 6.06 8.77
C VAL A 90 21.06 6.03 10.21
N ALA A 91 21.31 7.20 10.81
CA ALA A 91 21.72 7.32 12.20
C ALA A 91 20.67 6.77 13.17
N ALA A 92 19.38 7.10 12.95
CA ALA A 92 18.27 6.58 13.76
C ALA A 92 18.19 5.04 13.71
N ARG A 93 18.25 4.45 12.52
CA ARG A 93 18.23 2.98 12.36
C ARG A 93 19.44 2.32 13.04
N ASN A 94 20.64 2.89 12.90
CA ASN A 94 21.86 2.40 13.57
C ASN A 94 21.77 2.49 15.10
N ALA A 95 21.04 3.46 15.64
CA ALA A 95 20.75 3.60 17.05
C ALA A 95 19.59 2.69 17.54
N GLY A 96 19.00 1.87 16.65
CA GLY A 96 17.91 0.97 16.98
C GLY A 96 16.53 1.64 17.02
N VAL A 97 16.40 2.87 16.54
CA VAL A 97 15.11 3.56 16.43
C VAL A 97 14.33 2.97 15.26
N ALA A 98 13.08 2.58 15.50
CA ALA A 98 12.21 2.07 14.45
C ALA A 98 11.86 3.18 13.45
N VAL A 99 12.03 2.92 12.17
CA VAL A 99 11.62 3.83 11.08
C VAL A 99 10.62 3.12 10.20
N TRP A 100 9.39 3.60 10.19
CA TRP A 100 8.27 3.01 9.46
C TRP A 100 7.71 3.96 8.42
N SER A 101 7.15 3.39 7.35
CA SER A 101 6.25 4.14 6.48
C SER A 101 4.87 4.29 7.14
N GLU A 102 4.08 5.23 6.64
CA GLU A 102 2.70 5.40 7.10
C GLU A 102 1.84 4.14 6.88
N VAL A 103 2.07 3.36 5.81
CA VAL A 103 1.29 2.14 5.53
C VAL A 103 1.60 1.02 6.53
N GLU A 104 2.83 0.94 7.03
CA GLU A 104 3.21 0.01 8.11
C GLU A 104 2.47 0.39 9.40
N LEU A 105 2.47 1.67 9.77
CA LEU A 105 1.73 2.17 10.93
C LEU A 105 0.23 1.88 10.77
N ALA A 106 -0.36 2.24 9.64
CA ALA A 106 -1.79 2.05 9.39
C ALA A 106 -2.19 0.58 9.45
N TRP A 107 -1.44 -0.32 8.81
CA TRP A 107 -1.76 -1.74 8.80
C TRP A 107 -1.82 -2.37 10.19
N ARG A 108 -0.95 -1.94 11.12
CA ARG A 108 -0.93 -2.42 12.50
C ARG A 108 -2.21 -2.12 13.27
N PHE A 109 -2.89 -1.02 12.92
CA PHE A 109 -4.14 -0.60 13.57
C PHE A 109 -5.39 -0.91 12.74
N LEU A 110 -5.27 -1.10 11.43
CA LEU A 110 -6.39 -1.49 10.57
C LEU A 110 -6.99 -2.82 11.03
N ARG A 111 -8.32 -2.85 11.10
CA ARG A 111 -9.11 -4.06 11.34
C ARG A 111 -9.58 -4.66 10.01
N GLY A 112 -9.92 -5.95 10.03
CA GLY A 112 -10.31 -6.69 8.83
C GLY A 112 -9.13 -7.05 7.95
N ARG A 113 -9.38 -7.24 6.64
CA ARG A 113 -8.39 -7.67 5.65
C ARG A 113 -7.88 -6.50 4.84
N LEU A 114 -6.62 -6.58 4.40
CA LEU A 114 -5.98 -5.60 3.52
C LEU A 114 -5.74 -6.21 2.12
N ILE A 115 -6.20 -5.50 1.10
CA ILE A 115 -5.87 -5.73 -0.30
C ILE A 115 -4.95 -4.60 -0.75
N ALA A 116 -3.71 -4.91 -1.13
CA ALA A 116 -2.72 -3.91 -1.51
C ALA A 116 -2.38 -4.00 -3.01
N VAL A 117 -2.30 -2.87 -3.70
CA VAL A 117 -2.03 -2.80 -5.15
C VAL A 117 -0.79 -1.95 -5.42
N THR A 118 0.18 -2.50 -6.13
CA THR A 118 1.36 -1.79 -6.63
C THR A 118 1.65 -2.06 -8.11
N GLY A 119 2.61 -1.32 -8.66
CA GLY A 119 3.02 -1.36 -10.07
C GLY A 119 3.64 -0.03 -10.49
N SER A 120 4.24 0.03 -11.68
CA SER A 120 4.61 1.31 -12.28
C SER A 120 3.35 2.05 -12.72
N ASN A 121 2.48 1.39 -13.47
CA ASN A 121 1.27 1.96 -14.05
C ASN A 121 0.01 1.19 -13.65
N GLY A 122 -1.16 1.85 -13.75
CA GLY A 122 -2.47 1.21 -13.55
C GLY A 122 -2.90 1.03 -12.08
N LYS A 123 -2.06 1.42 -11.12
CA LYS A 123 -2.31 1.28 -9.67
C LYS A 123 -3.63 1.91 -9.24
N THR A 124 -3.84 3.17 -9.58
CA THR A 124 -5.03 3.94 -9.17
C THR A 124 -6.31 3.37 -9.77
N THR A 125 -6.29 3.08 -11.08
CA THR A 125 -7.42 2.46 -11.77
C THR A 125 -7.76 1.10 -11.15
N THR A 126 -6.77 0.24 -10.94
CA THR A 126 -6.99 -1.10 -10.37
C THR A 126 -7.48 -1.01 -8.93
N THR A 127 -6.88 -0.16 -8.09
CA THR A 127 -7.32 0.06 -6.69
C THR A 127 -8.77 0.52 -6.64
N ALA A 128 -9.14 1.48 -7.50
CA ALA A 128 -10.51 1.96 -7.61
C ALA A 128 -11.48 0.88 -8.11
N LEU A 129 -11.08 0.06 -9.09
CA LEU A 129 -11.88 -1.05 -9.60
C LEU A 129 -12.12 -2.12 -8.52
N VAL A 130 -11.08 -2.54 -7.80
CA VAL A 130 -11.22 -3.50 -6.69
C VAL A 130 -12.18 -2.96 -5.64
N GLY A 131 -12.00 -1.70 -5.23
CA GLY A 131 -12.88 -1.04 -4.28
C GLY A 131 -14.33 -0.96 -4.75
N HIS A 132 -14.54 -0.63 -6.03
CA HIS A 132 -15.86 -0.54 -6.64
C HIS A 132 -16.55 -1.90 -6.69
N ILE A 133 -15.87 -2.94 -7.18
CA ILE A 133 -16.43 -4.29 -7.28
C ILE A 133 -16.83 -4.81 -5.89
N LEU A 134 -15.95 -4.70 -4.89
CA LEU A 134 -16.24 -5.18 -3.54
C LEU A 134 -17.41 -4.42 -2.89
N SER A 135 -17.45 -3.09 -3.06
CA SER A 135 -18.56 -2.27 -2.55
C SER A 135 -19.89 -2.64 -3.22
N SER A 136 -19.88 -2.81 -4.55
CA SER A 136 -21.05 -3.24 -5.34
C SER A 136 -21.52 -4.65 -4.97
N ALA A 137 -20.61 -5.52 -4.53
CA ALA A 137 -20.91 -6.83 -3.96
C ALA A 137 -21.49 -6.77 -2.53
N GLY A 138 -21.69 -5.57 -1.98
CA GLY A 138 -22.22 -5.37 -0.62
C GLY A 138 -21.19 -5.63 0.50
N LEU A 139 -19.90 -5.73 0.17
CA LEU A 139 -18.85 -5.97 1.15
C LEU A 139 -18.39 -4.63 1.76
N PRO A 140 -18.25 -4.52 3.10
CA PRO A 140 -17.77 -3.30 3.74
C PRO A 140 -16.36 -2.96 3.26
N THR A 141 -16.24 -1.92 2.44
CA THR A 141 -15.00 -1.63 1.71
C THR A 141 -14.54 -0.21 1.99
N LEU A 142 -13.24 -0.04 2.24
CA LEU A 142 -12.57 1.27 2.35
C LEU A 142 -11.45 1.34 1.31
N VAL A 143 -11.29 2.48 0.66
CA VAL A 143 -10.28 2.67 -0.40
C VAL A 143 -9.37 3.84 -0.04
N GLY A 144 -8.05 3.64 -0.11
CA GLY A 144 -7.06 4.69 0.18
C GLY A 144 -5.63 4.31 -0.17
N GLY A 145 -4.66 4.87 0.56
CA GLY A 145 -3.23 4.65 0.36
C GLY A 145 -2.53 5.84 -0.30
N ASN A 146 -1.71 5.56 -1.32
CA ASN A 146 -0.86 6.54 -2.00
C ASN A 146 -1.64 7.71 -2.64
N ILE A 147 -2.80 7.43 -3.24
CA ILE A 147 -3.66 8.42 -3.90
C ILE A 147 -4.98 8.57 -3.15
N GLY A 148 -5.48 9.81 -3.07
CA GLY A 148 -6.72 10.13 -2.38
C GLY A 148 -6.55 10.20 -0.87
N THR A 149 -7.07 9.22 -0.13
CA THR A 149 -7.10 9.23 1.33
C THR A 149 -5.91 8.44 1.88
N PRO A 150 -5.05 9.02 2.74
CA PRO A 150 -4.01 8.26 3.45
C PRO A 150 -4.59 7.03 4.16
N LEU A 151 -3.87 5.92 4.17
CA LEU A 151 -4.36 4.66 4.72
C LEU A 151 -4.66 4.76 6.23
N ILE A 152 -3.87 5.55 6.95
CA ILE A 152 -3.99 5.81 8.38
C ILE A 152 -5.32 6.48 8.73
N SER A 153 -5.86 7.32 7.83
CA SER A 153 -7.16 7.97 7.99
C SER A 153 -8.33 6.98 7.92
N LEU A 154 -8.12 5.75 7.45
CA LEU A 154 -9.15 4.72 7.34
C LEU A 154 -9.21 3.81 8.58
N VAL A 155 -8.23 3.91 9.49
CA VAL A 155 -8.12 3.02 10.65
C VAL A 155 -9.38 3.06 11.53
N ASP A 156 -9.82 4.25 11.91
CA ASP A 156 -10.95 4.40 12.84
C ASP A 156 -12.30 4.05 12.19
N LEU A 157 -12.35 4.02 10.85
CA LEU A 157 -13.51 3.58 10.06
C LEU A 157 -13.53 2.06 9.85
N SER A 158 -12.38 1.39 9.97
CA SER A 158 -12.24 -0.04 9.69
C SER A 158 -12.92 -0.89 10.77
N SER A 159 -13.44 -2.05 10.41
CA SER A 159 -14.01 -3.07 11.31
C SER A 159 -13.44 -4.45 10.96
N ASN A 160 -13.74 -5.49 11.75
CA ASN A 160 -13.30 -6.85 11.43
C ASN A 160 -13.89 -7.40 10.12
N ALA A 161 -15.01 -6.83 9.65
CA ALA A 161 -15.63 -7.19 8.38
C ALA A 161 -15.11 -6.36 7.19
N THR A 162 -14.25 -5.37 7.44
CA THR A 162 -13.79 -4.43 6.42
C THR A 162 -12.74 -5.04 5.50
N LEU A 163 -12.87 -4.76 4.21
CA LEU A 163 -11.85 -4.92 3.18
C LEU A 163 -11.23 -3.55 2.89
N ALA A 164 -10.03 -3.31 3.40
CA ALA A 164 -9.28 -2.10 3.07
C ALA A 164 -8.50 -2.33 1.77
N VAL A 165 -8.77 -1.54 0.75
CA VAL A 165 -8.09 -1.58 -0.56
C VAL A 165 -7.13 -0.40 -0.63
N ALA A 166 -5.83 -0.69 -0.68
CA ALA A 166 -4.78 0.31 -0.59
C ALA A 166 -3.89 0.35 -1.83
N GLU A 167 -3.79 1.52 -2.45
CA GLU A 167 -2.72 1.79 -3.42
C GLU A 167 -1.38 1.96 -2.68
N MET A 168 -0.33 1.28 -3.12
CA MET A 168 1.01 1.39 -2.54
C MET A 168 2.07 1.77 -3.59
N SER A 169 2.81 2.84 -3.30
CA SER A 169 4.01 3.21 -4.06
C SER A 169 5.24 2.40 -3.61
N SER A 170 6.31 2.41 -4.41
CA SER A 170 7.59 1.85 -3.98
C SER A 170 8.13 2.54 -2.74
N PHE A 171 8.00 3.87 -2.65
CA PHE A 171 8.44 4.67 -1.51
C PHE A 171 7.77 4.26 -0.19
N GLN A 172 6.48 3.93 -0.22
CA GLN A 172 5.76 3.44 0.96
C GLN A 172 6.24 2.04 1.40
N LEU A 173 6.74 1.24 0.47
CA LEU A 173 7.20 -0.12 0.72
C LEU A 173 8.66 -0.17 1.21
N GLU A 174 9.44 0.90 1.05
CA GLU A 174 10.86 0.96 1.45
C GLU A 174 11.12 0.82 2.96
N THR A 175 10.15 1.17 3.80
CA THR A 175 10.31 1.14 5.27
C THR A 175 9.21 0.36 5.98
N ILE A 176 8.63 -0.62 5.30
CA ILE A 176 7.77 -1.61 5.95
C ILE A 176 8.62 -2.57 6.79
N VAL A 177 7.99 -3.18 7.80
CA VAL A 177 8.63 -4.21 8.64
C VAL A 177 7.76 -5.44 8.72
N ALA A 178 6.49 -5.29 9.12
CA ALA A 178 5.57 -6.41 9.30
C ALA A 178 4.33 -6.33 8.42
N LEU A 179 4.16 -5.25 7.63
CA LEU A 179 3.08 -5.09 6.67
C LEU A 179 2.85 -6.39 5.90
N ARG A 180 1.63 -6.92 6.03
CA ARG A 180 1.20 -8.16 5.40
C ARG A 180 -0.21 -7.99 4.84
N PRO A 181 -0.35 -7.65 3.55
CA PRO A 181 -1.63 -7.69 2.87
C PRO A 181 -2.14 -9.13 2.79
N ASP A 182 -3.42 -9.34 3.04
CA ASP A 182 -4.08 -10.64 2.83
C ASP A 182 -4.14 -10.98 1.33
N ILE A 183 -4.26 -9.95 0.48
CA ILE A 183 -4.16 -10.05 -0.98
C ILE A 183 -3.24 -8.92 -1.45
N ALA A 184 -2.18 -9.25 -2.17
CA ALA A 184 -1.26 -8.28 -2.75
C ALA A 184 -1.27 -8.42 -4.27
N VAL A 185 -1.33 -7.30 -4.99
CA VAL A 185 -1.38 -7.23 -6.45
C VAL A 185 -0.19 -6.45 -6.96
N TRP A 186 0.58 -7.01 -7.89
CA TRP A 186 1.62 -6.29 -8.61
C TRP A 186 1.36 -6.34 -10.12
N LEU A 187 1.06 -5.16 -10.69
CA LEU A 187 0.56 -5.01 -12.05
C LEU A 187 1.62 -5.10 -13.15
N ASN A 188 2.75 -4.42 -12.97
CA ASN A 188 3.82 -4.29 -13.97
C ASN A 188 5.05 -3.63 -13.35
N LEU A 189 6.19 -3.73 -14.03
CA LEU A 189 7.40 -3.00 -13.70
C LEU A 189 8.08 -2.44 -14.95
N THR A 190 7.97 -1.12 -15.14
CA THR A 190 8.63 -0.35 -16.20
C THR A 190 9.50 0.76 -15.59
N PRO A 191 10.57 1.23 -16.26
CA PRO A 191 11.42 2.31 -15.76
C PRO A 191 10.59 3.54 -15.36
N ASP A 192 10.72 3.93 -14.09
CA ASP A 192 10.04 5.06 -13.47
C ASP A 192 10.80 5.43 -12.19
N HIS A 193 10.70 6.67 -11.72
CA HIS A 193 11.30 7.15 -10.47
C HIS A 193 12.81 6.84 -10.26
N LEU A 194 13.60 6.76 -11.33
CA LEU A 194 15.05 6.45 -11.26
C LEU A 194 15.90 7.61 -10.68
N ASP A 195 15.29 8.78 -10.51
CA ASP A 195 15.85 9.91 -9.75
C ASP A 195 15.86 9.63 -8.24
N ARG A 196 14.93 8.79 -7.76
CA ARG A 196 14.80 8.37 -6.36
C ARG A 196 15.34 6.98 -6.09
N HIS A 197 15.26 6.08 -7.07
CA HIS A 197 15.76 4.72 -6.98
C HIS A 197 17.10 4.61 -7.69
N ALA A 198 18.17 4.27 -6.97
CA ALA A 198 19.52 4.21 -7.53
C ALA A 198 19.69 3.19 -8.69
N SER A 199 18.75 2.26 -8.85
CA SER A 199 18.67 1.42 -10.04
C SER A 199 17.26 0.88 -10.27
N PHE A 200 16.99 0.42 -11.51
CA PHE A 200 15.75 -0.27 -11.85
C PHE A 200 15.52 -1.54 -11.02
N GLN A 201 16.60 -2.24 -10.65
CA GLN A 201 16.51 -3.43 -9.81
C GLN A 201 16.12 -3.08 -8.36
N LEU A 202 16.67 -2.01 -7.79
CA LEU A 202 16.28 -1.53 -6.46
C LEU A 202 14.81 -1.09 -6.45
N TYR A 203 14.34 -0.44 -7.53
CA TYR A 203 12.93 -0.09 -7.69
C TYR A 203 12.01 -1.32 -7.72
N GLY A 204 12.40 -2.37 -8.44
CA GLY A 204 11.70 -3.66 -8.43
C GLY A 204 11.70 -4.32 -7.05
N GLN A 205 12.86 -4.37 -6.39
CA GLN A 205 12.98 -4.92 -5.03
C GLN A 205 12.11 -4.18 -4.03
N ALA A 206 12.05 -2.85 -4.10
CA ALA A 206 11.19 -2.03 -3.24
C ALA A 206 9.70 -2.40 -3.41
N LYS A 207 9.22 -2.61 -4.65
CA LYS A 207 7.84 -3.08 -4.87
C LYS A 207 7.62 -4.52 -4.41
N ALA A 208 8.60 -5.40 -4.58
CA ALA A 208 8.51 -6.81 -4.17
C ALA A 208 8.25 -6.98 -2.68
N ARG A 209 8.63 -5.98 -1.87
CA ARG A 209 8.37 -5.97 -0.43
C ARG A 209 6.88 -6.07 -0.08
N ILE A 210 5.97 -5.74 -0.99
CA ILE A 210 4.51 -5.94 -0.79
C ILE A 210 4.15 -7.40 -0.45
N PHE A 211 4.98 -8.36 -0.86
CA PHE A 211 4.81 -9.79 -0.60
C PHE A 211 5.64 -10.31 0.59
N GLU A 212 6.57 -9.50 1.13
CA GLU A 212 7.67 -9.94 2.01
C GLU A 212 7.19 -10.73 3.24
N ASN A 213 6.09 -10.29 3.86
CA ASN A 213 5.57 -10.90 5.08
C ASN A 213 4.35 -11.81 4.83
N GLN A 214 3.97 -12.04 3.57
CA GLN A 214 2.85 -12.92 3.24
C GLN A 214 3.17 -14.39 3.55
N THR A 215 2.14 -15.11 3.97
CA THR A 215 2.16 -16.52 4.37
C THR A 215 1.32 -17.35 3.40
N GLU A 216 1.32 -18.67 3.53
CA GLU A 216 0.56 -19.61 2.70
C GLU A 216 -0.97 -19.42 2.72
N ASN A 217 -1.47 -18.63 3.67
CA ASN A 217 -2.87 -18.25 3.80
C ASN A 217 -3.22 -16.94 3.09
N ASP A 218 -2.22 -16.25 2.55
CA ASP A 218 -2.37 -14.99 1.82
C ASP A 218 -2.22 -15.25 0.31
N ALA A 219 -2.63 -14.28 -0.50
CA ALA A 219 -2.59 -14.36 -1.97
C ALA A 219 -1.68 -13.29 -2.59
N ALA A 220 -0.84 -13.70 -3.55
CA ALA A 220 -0.04 -12.81 -4.38
C ALA A 220 -0.53 -12.90 -5.83
N ILE A 221 -0.98 -11.77 -6.38
CA ILE A 221 -1.44 -11.63 -7.76
C ILE A 221 -0.36 -10.93 -8.59
N LEU A 222 0.15 -11.58 -9.63
CA LEU A 222 1.21 -11.04 -10.50
C LEU A 222 0.85 -11.13 -11.99
N ASN A 223 1.40 -10.23 -12.79
CA ASN A 223 1.18 -10.20 -14.23
C ASN A 223 2.07 -11.22 -14.96
N ALA A 224 1.46 -12.24 -15.57
CA ALA A 224 2.19 -13.23 -16.35
C ALA A 224 2.69 -12.68 -17.69
N ASP A 225 2.12 -11.58 -18.18
CA ASP A 225 2.46 -10.97 -19.48
C ASP A 225 3.54 -9.89 -19.35
N ASP A 226 3.82 -9.42 -18.14
CA ASP A 226 4.91 -8.49 -17.86
C ASP A 226 6.26 -9.23 -17.83
N ALA A 227 7.30 -8.62 -18.41
CA ALA A 227 8.62 -9.25 -18.54
C ALA A 227 9.40 -9.34 -17.22
N GLU A 228 9.04 -8.52 -16.22
CA GLU A 228 9.81 -8.32 -15.00
C GLU A 228 9.12 -8.91 -13.77
N THR A 229 7.82 -8.67 -13.57
CA THR A 229 7.09 -9.14 -12.38
C THR A 229 7.21 -10.65 -12.11
N PRO A 230 7.30 -11.55 -13.12
CA PRO A 230 7.49 -12.97 -12.85
C PRO A 230 8.79 -13.31 -12.11
N ARG A 231 9.83 -12.46 -12.23
CA ARG A 231 11.12 -12.64 -11.52
C ARG A 231 11.01 -12.40 -10.02
N TYR A 232 9.93 -11.74 -9.58
CA TYR A 232 9.67 -11.38 -8.19
C TYR A 232 8.53 -12.20 -7.57
N ALA A 233 8.13 -13.30 -8.20
CA ALA A 233 7.12 -14.20 -7.65
C ALA A 233 7.56 -14.70 -6.26
N PRO A 234 6.76 -14.48 -5.20
CA PRO A 234 7.12 -14.90 -3.86
C PRO A 234 6.89 -16.41 -3.68
N SER A 235 7.58 -17.01 -2.70
CA SER A 235 7.42 -18.43 -2.34
C SER A 235 6.53 -18.69 -1.13
N GLY A 236 6.22 -17.65 -0.34
CA GLY A 236 5.38 -17.74 0.86
C GLY A 236 3.87 -17.91 0.58
N PRO A 237 3.23 -16.97 -0.14
CA PRO A 237 1.80 -17.01 -0.41
C PRO A 237 1.42 -17.89 -1.60
N ARG A 238 0.10 -18.09 -1.75
CA ARG A 238 -0.45 -18.67 -2.98
C ARG A 238 -0.32 -17.67 -4.12
N VAL A 239 0.40 -18.05 -5.17
CA VAL A 239 0.60 -17.22 -6.35
C VAL A 239 -0.54 -17.44 -7.35
N HIS A 240 -1.19 -16.35 -7.73
CA HIS A 240 -2.19 -16.27 -8.78
C HIS A 240 -1.66 -15.36 -9.89
N TRP A 241 -1.62 -15.86 -11.10
CA TRP A 241 -1.19 -15.08 -12.25
C TRP A 241 -2.39 -14.41 -12.90
N PHE A 242 -2.19 -13.23 -13.48
CA PHE A 242 -3.14 -12.71 -14.45
C PHE A 242 -2.49 -12.59 -15.83
N SER A 243 -3.25 -12.88 -16.88
CA SER A 243 -2.75 -12.82 -18.25
C SER A 243 -3.86 -12.52 -19.25
N ARG A 244 -3.61 -11.56 -20.12
CA ARG A 244 -4.43 -11.25 -21.28
C ARG A 244 -4.10 -12.14 -22.48
N THR A 245 -2.87 -12.64 -22.56
CA THR A 245 -2.35 -13.32 -23.77
C THR A 245 -2.31 -14.84 -23.69
N ARG A 246 -2.37 -15.43 -22.49
CA ARG A 246 -2.25 -16.88 -22.29
C ARG A 246 -3.08 -17.38 -21.12
N ARG A 247 -3.42 -18.66 -21.14
CA ARG A 247 -4.03 -19.33 -19.98
C ARG A 247 -2.99 -19.52 -18.88
N VAL A 248 -3.42 -19.40 -17.63
CA VAL A 248 -2.57 -19.63 -16.46
C VAL A 248 -3.10 -20.80 -15.63
N MET A 249 -2.21 -21.47 -14.90
CA MET A 249 -2.59 -22.63 -14.07
C MET A 249 -3.38 -22.23 -12.82
N SER A 250 -3.08 -21.05 -12.27
CA SER A 250 -3.76 -20.44 -11.13
C SER A 250 -3.87 -18.94 -11.37
N GLY A 251 -5.06 -18.37 -11.22
CA GLY A 251 -5.38 -16.95 -11.38
C GLY A 251 -6.27 -16.63 -12.59
N ALA A 252 -6.28 -15.37 -13.02
CA ALA A 252 -7.22 -14.85 -14.01
C ALA A 252 -6.65 -14.79 -15.43
N PHE A 253 -7.42 -15.19 -16.45
CA PHE A 253 -6.99 -15.04 -17.83
C PHE A 253 -8.13 -14.80 -18.80
N VAL A 254 -7.79 -14.28 -19.98
CA VAL A 254 -8.74 -14.14 -21.09
C VAL A 254 -8.88 -15.48 -21.82
N ARG A 255 -10.11 -15.99 -21.92
CA ARG A 255 -10.48 -17.11 -22.78
C ARG A 255 -11.54 -16.63 -23.75
N GLU A 256 -11.16 -16.46 -25.02
CA GLU A 256 -12.03 -15.91 -26.06
C GLU A 256 -12.61 -14.54 -25.64
N ASN A 257 -13.90 -14.48 -25.29
CA ASN A 257 -14.59 -13.27 -24.84
C ASN A 257 -14.92 -13.31 -23.33
N GLU A 258 -14.28 -14.18 -22.56
CA GLU A 258 -14.50 -14.36 -21.12
C GLU A 258 -13.25 -14.03 -20.32
N ILE A 259 -13.45 -13.44 -19.14
CA ILE A 259 -12.45 -13.36 -18.08
C ILE A 259 -12.71 -14.52 -17.12
N VAL A 260 -11.77 -15.46 -17.07
CA VAL A 260 -11.88 -16.71 -16.30
C VAL A 260 -10.89 -16.67 -15.14
N PHE A 261 -11.33 -17.04 -13.96
CA PHE A 261 -10.46 -17.32 -12.83
C PHE A 261 -10.32 -18.83 -12.65
N ARG A 262 -9.08 -19.32 -12.57
CA ARG A 262 -8.78 -20.74 -12.32
C ARG A 262 -8.08 -20.91 -10.98
N GLN A 263 -8.52 -21.87 -10.18
CA GLN A 263 -7.83 -22.28 -8.96
C GLN A 263 -8.05 -23.78 -8.74
N ASP A 264 -6.99 -24.49 -8.35
CA ASP A 264 -7.04 -25.93 -8.03
C ASP A 264 -7.69 -26.80 -9.14
N GLY A 265 -7.54 -26.36 -10.39
CA GLY A 265 -8.10 -27.02 -11.59
C GLY A 265 -9.55 -26.61 -11.93
N GLU A 266 -10.24 -25.90 -11.04
CA GLU A 266 -11.59 -25.40 -11.27
C GLU A 266 -11.56 -24.04 -11.97
N GLU A 267 -12.49 -23.83 -12.91
CA GLU A 267 -12.61 -22.58 -13.66
C GLU A 267 -13.95 -21.92 -13.37
N THR A 268 -13.89 -20.63 -13.05
CA THR A 268 -15.04 -19.77 -12.82
C THR A 268 -15.00 -18.60 -13.80
N VAL A 269 -16.06 -18.43 -14.60
CA VAL A 269 -16.21 -17.23 -15.43
C VAL A 269 -16.60 -16.06 -14.52
N LEU A 270 -15.77 -15.02 -14.48
CA LEU A 270 -16.02 -13.83 -13.66
C LEU A 270 -16.87 -12.82 -14.40
N LEU A 271 -16.50 -12.48 -15.64
CA LEU A 271 -17.23 -11.52 -16.48
C LEU A 271 -16.94 -11.76 -17.96
N ARG A 272 -17.72 -11.14 -18.85
CA ARG A 272 -17.38 -11.12 -20.28
C ARG A 272 -16.48 -9.94 -20.58
N ARG A 273 -15.55 -10.11 -21.52
CA ARG A 273 -14.69 -9.03 -22.02
C ARG A 273 -15.51 -7.89 -22.64
N SER A 274 -16.68 -8.19 -23.23
CA SER A 274 -17.61 -7.19 -23.76
C SER A 274 -18.22 -6.28 -22.69
N ASP A 275 -18.21 -6.69 -21.43
CA ASP A 275 -18.80 -5.93 -20.33
C ASP A 275 -17.82 -4.89 -19.78
N ILE A 276 -16.55 -4.96 -20.21
CA ILE A 276 -15.51 -3.99 -19.86
C ILE A 276 -15.77 -2.68 -20.61
N GLY A 277 -16.34 -1.70 -19.91
CA GLY A 277 -16.58 -0.35 -20.44
C GLY A 277 -15.31 0.50 -20.63
N LEU A 278 -14.17 0.05 -20.10
CA LEU A 278 -12.88 0.76 -20.20
C LEU A 278 -12.16 0.43 -21.51
N ARG A 279 -11.71 1.47 -22.22
CA ARG A 279 -11.02 1.30 -23.51
C ARG A 279 -9.53 0.99 -23.33
N GLY A 280 -9.00 0.11 -24.17
CA GLY A 280 -7.57 -0.18 -24.29
C GLY A 280 -7.11 -1.45 -23.57
N GLU A 281 -6.12 -2.14 -24.14
CA GLU A 281 -5.66 -3.45 -23.64
C GLU A 281 -5.07 -3.40 -22.23
N HIS A 282 -4.40 -2.31 -21.86
CA HIS A 282 -3.90 -2.11 -20.49
C HIS A 282 -5.04 -2.05 -19.46
N ASN A 283 -6.24 -1.62 -19.85
CA ASN A 283 -7.40 -1.66 -18.96
C ASN A 283 -7.98 -3.07 -18.81
N VAL A 284 -7.81 -3.94 -19.80
CA VAL A 284 -8.13 -5.38 -19.64
C VAL A 284 -7.22 -6.01 -18.59
N GLU A 285 -5.93 -5.63 -18.56
CA GLU A 285 -4.99 -6.08 -17.52
C GLU A 285 -5.37 -5.54 -16.13
N ASN A 286 -5.74 -4.26 -16.02
CA ASN A 286 -6.27 -3.71 -14.76
C ASN A 286 -7.54 -4.45 -14.29
N VAL A 287 -8.45 -4.78 -15.21
CA VAL A 287 -9.68 -5.52 -14.89
C VAL A 287 -9.38 -6.96 -14.49
N LEU A 288 -8.48 -7.66 -15.18
CA LEU A 288 -8.04 -9.01 -14.81
C LEU A 288 -7.51 -9.05 -13.38
N ALA A 289 -6.62 -8.11 -13.05
CA ALA A 289 -6.05 -7.99 -11.71
C ALA A 289 -7.12 -7.63 -10.67
N ALA A 290 -8.01 -6.68 -10.98
CA ALA A 290 -9.06 -6.24 -10.08
C ALA A 290 -10.10 -7.34 -9.81
N ALA A 291 -10.56 -8.04 -10.85
CA ALA A 291 -11.51 -9.14 -10.75
C ALA A 291 -10.93 -10.31 -9.94
N ALA A 292 -9.65 -10.67 -10.18
CA ALA A 292 -8.96 -11.67 -9.38
C ALA A 292 -8.89 -11.29 -7.89
N ALA A 293 -8.49 -10.04 -7.59
CA ALA A 293 -8.38 -9.57 -6.22
C ALA A 293 -9.75 -9.48 -5.53
N ALA A 294 -10.79 -9.03 -6.23
CA ALA A 294 -12.14 -8.95 -5.68
C ALA A 294 -12.75 -10.33 -5.44
N PHE A 295 -12.55 -11.27 -6.35
CA PHE A 295 -12.99 -12.67 -6.19
C PHE A 295 -12.36 -13.32 -4.96
N LEU A 296 -11.03 -13.22 -4.82
CA LEU A 296 -10.30 -13.68 -3.62
C LEU A 296 -10.66 -12.86 -2.35
N GLY A 297 -11.14 -11.63 -2.54
CA GLY A 297 -11.70 -10.76 -1.51
C GLY A 297 -13.08 -11.22 -1.00
N GLY A 298 -13.75 -12.11 -1.73
CA GLY A 298 -15.05 -12.68 -1.38
C GLY A 298 -16.21 -12.17 -2.23
N ALA A 299 -15.97 -11.39 -3.29
CA ALA A 299 -17.02 -11.05 -4.25
C ALA A 299 -17.44 -12.29 -5.04
N SER A 300 -18.75 -12.49 -5.20
CA SER A 300 -19.27 -13.56 -6.04
C SER A 300 -19.07 -13.24 -7.52
N PRO A 301 -18.97 -14.23 -8.42
CA PRO A 301 -18.82 -13.98 -9.85
C PRO A 301 -19.93 -13.09 -10.43
N ALA A 302 -21.15 -13.21 -9.93
CA ALA A 302 -22.27 -12.39 -10.41
C ALA A 302 -22.20 -10.91 -9.98
N ALA A 303 -21.39 -10.59 -8.97
CA ALA A 303 -21.20 -9.22 -8.49
C ALA A 303 -19.97 -8.52 -9.09
N ILE A 304 -19.11 -9.28 -9.79
CA ILE A 304 -17.90 -8.81 -10.49
C ILE A 304 -18.27 -8.37 -11.91
#